data_AF-A0A8T7ELM1-F1
#
_entry.id   AF-A0A8T7ELM1-F1
#
_cell.length_a   1.000
_cell.length_b   1.000
_cell.length_c   1.000
_cell.angle_alpha   90.00
_cell.angle_beta   90.00
_cell.angle_gamma   90.00
#
_symmetry.space_group_name_H-M   'P 1'
#
loop_
_entity.id
_entity.type
_entity.pdbx_description
1 polymer ?
#
loop_
_entity_poly.entity_id
_entity_poly.type
_entity_poly.pdbx_seq_one_letter_code
_entity_poly.pdbx_strand_id
1 'polypeptide(L)'
;MFKPSSIFELRYDWDLCMVAPPWSFAGGDYGLQEAWQGAPNGERVAVRRPIRRSLDWTDLRPAEPSKGELGRLAETIAAVLDGLQMTGVPVVVGVLSPLTQAERLVGRELAHPTFTPAPGSADDRLEYVDRIDRPVP
;
A
#
# COMPACT_ATOMS: atom_id res chain seq x y z
N MET A 1 -11.03 -22.30 5.82
CA MET A 1 -12.27 -21.51 6.02
C MET A 1 -11.85 -20.16 6.61
N PHE A 2 -11.66 -19.16 5.75
CA PHE A 2 -11.32 -17.80 6.16
C PHE A 2 -12.60 -17.16 6.70
N LYS A 3 -12.64 -16.79 7.98
CA LYS A 3 -13.74 -16.01 8.55
C LYS A 3 -13.37 -14.54 8.36
N PRO A 4 -14.00 -13.79 7.44
CA PRO A 4 -13.73 -12.38 7.29
C PRO A 4 -14.19 -11.61 8.55
N SER A 5 -13.73 -10.37 8.64
CA SER A 5 -14.00 -9.33 9.64
C SER A 5 -15.48 -9.02 9.96
N SER A 6 -16.43 -9.76 9.38
CA SER A 6 -17.84 -9.39 9.26
C SER A 6 -18.79 -9.85 10.37
N ILE A 7 -18.41 -10.81 11.22
CA ILE A 7 -19.25 -11.17 12.38
C ILE A 7 -19.43 -9.98 13.34
N PHE A 8 -18.47 -9.06 13.34
CA PHE A 8 -18.50 -7.90 14.22
C PHE A 8 -19.35 -6.77 13.65
N GLU A 9 -19.14 -6.37 12.40
CA GLU A 9 -19.85 -5.21 11.83
C GLU A 9 -21.37 -5.45 11.72
N LEU A 10 -21.79 -6.65 11.29
CA LEU A 10 -23.20 -7.05 11.25
C LEU A 10 -23.86 -7.12 12.64
N ARG A 11 -23.07 -7.27 13.71
CA ARG A 11 -23.59 -7.30 15.08
C ARG A 11 -23.97 -5.92 15.59
N TYR A 12 -23.38 -4.86 15.05
CA TYR A 12 -23.49 -3.51 15.58
C TYR A 12 -24.15 -2.51 14.62
N ASP A 13 -24.66 -2.96 13.47
CA ASP A 13 -25.42 -2.14 12.51
C ASP A 13 -24.68 -0.84 12.13
N TRP A 14 -23.45 -0.99 11.64
CA TRP A 14 -22.58 0.14 11.35
C TRP A 14 -23.01 0.90 10.08
N ASP A 15 -22.99 2.23 10.16
CA ASP A 15 -23.25 3.14 9.03
C ASP A 15 -22.11 3.17 7.98
N LEU A 16 -20.98 2.50 8.25
CA LEU A 16 -19.78 2.52 7.41
C LEU A 16 -19.02 1.19 7.54
N CYS A 17 -18.60 0.63 6.41
CA CYS A 17 -17.64 -0.46 6.36
C CYS A 17 -16.26 0.10 5.98
N MET A 18 -15.29 -0.01 6.90
CA MET A 18 -13.92 0.42 6.63
C MET A 18 -13.06 -0.80 6.32
N VAL A 19 -12.53 -0.86 5.09
CA VAL A 19 -11.56 -1.87 4.70
C VAL A 19 -10.15 -1.29 4.80
N ALA A 20 -9.38 -1.81 5.74
CA ALA A 20 -7.96 -1.50 5.91
C ALA A 20 -7.12 -2.63 5.27
N PRO A 21 -6.61 -2.47 4.03
CA PRO A 21 -5.75 -3.45 3.43
C PRO A 21 -4.41 -3.59 4.18
N PRO A 22 -3.76 -4.77 4.11
CA PRO A 22 -2.42 -4.93 4.66
C PRO A 22 -1.45 -4.03 3.90
N TRP A 23 -0.59 -3.29 4.60
CA TRP A 23 0.29 -2.27 4.02
C TRP A 23 1.18 -2.75 2.86
N SER A 24 1.38 -4.06 2.72
CA SER A 24 2.03 -4.70 1.57
C SER A 24 1.46 -4.28 0.21
N PHE A 25 0.16 -3.94 0.15
CA PHE A 25 -0.50 -3.57 -1.12
C PHE A 25 0.20 -2.39 -1.81
N ALA A 26 0.75 -1.45 -1.03
CA ALA A 26 1.37 -0.24 -1.54
C ALA A 26 2.78 -0.45 -2.13
N GLY A 27 3.41 -1.60 -1.85
CA GLY A 27 4.78 -1.85 -2.28
C GLY A 27 4.98 -3.09 -3.13
N GLY A 28 4.04 -4.04 -3.11
CA GLY A 28 4.21 -5.33 -3.76
C GLY A 28 4.44 -5.22 -5.27
N ASP A 29 3.73 -4.31 -5.94
CA ASP A 29 3.86 -4.07 -7.38
C ASP A 29 5.20 -3.44 -7.77
N TYR A 30 5.88 -2.83 -6.82
CA TYR A 30 7.24 -2.30 -6.97
C TYR A 30 8.33 -3.29 -6.53
N GLY A 31 7.96 -4.49 -6.07
CA GLY A 31 8.89 -5.54 -5.64
C GLY A 31 9.23 -5.54 -4.14
N LEU A 32 8.46 -4.83 -3.30
CA LEU A 32 8.50 -5.01 -1.85
C LEU A 32 8.04 -6.43 -1.51
N GLN A 33 8.77 -7.10 -0.62
CA GLN A 33 8.37 -8.40 -0.09
C GLN A 33 8.33 -8.34 1.42
N GLU A 34 7.28 -8.93 2.00
CA GLU A 34 7.07 -8.95 3.43
C GLU A 34 6.79 -10.36 3.94
N ALA A 35 7.29 -10.67 5.12
CA ALA A 35 7.02 -11.92 5.82
C ALA A 35 6.47 -11.63 7.22
N TRP A 36 5.47 -12.42 7.62
CA TRP A 36 5.06 -12.47 9.02
C TRP A 36 6.09 -13.29 9.80
N GLN A 37 6.62 -12.71 10.88
CA GLN A 37 7.68 -13.32 11.70
C GLN A 37 7.22 -13.57 13.14
N GLY A 38 5.94 -13.90 13.34
CA GLY A 38 5.39 -14.18 14.66
C GLY A 38 4.81 -12.98 15.41
N ALA A 39 4.67 -11.83 14.77
CA ALA A 39 4.10 -10.64 15.40
C ALA A 39 2.63 -10.91 15.82
N PRO A 40 2.26 -10.73 17.10
CA PRO A 40 0.93 -11.10 17.60
C PRO A 40 -0.19 -10.23 17.04
N ASN A 41 0.14 -9.02 16.57
CA ASN A 41 -0.76 -8.10 15.88
C ASN A 41 -0.89 -8.38 14.37
N GLY A 42 -0.24 -9.44 13.86
CA GLY A 42 -0.23 -9.77 12.44
C GLY A 42 0.70 -8.91 11.59
N GLU A 43 1.52 -8.04 12.20
CA GLU A 43 2.44 -7.18 11.48
C GLU A 43 3.46 -7.99 10.68
N ARG A 44 3.71 -7.53 9.45
CA ARG A 44 4.65 -8.16 8.53
C ARG A 44 5.89 -7.27 8.40
N VAL A 45 7.05 -7.89 8.38
CA VAL A 45 8.33 -7.20 8.24
C VAL A 45 8.79 -7.31 6.80
N ALA A 46 9.28 -6.20 6.25
CA ALA A 46 9.87 -6.20 4.91
C ALA A 46 11.15 -7.05 4.91
N VAL A 47 11.16 -8.10 4.08
CA VAL A 47 12.33 -8.97 3.85
C VAL A 47 13.12 -8.56 2.62
N ARG A 48 12.49 -7.83 1.69
CA ARG A 48 13.13 -7.23 0.53
C ARG A 48 12.51 -5.89 0.21
N ARG A 49 13.35 -4.90 -0.05
CA ARG A 49 12.98 -3.56 -0.51
C ARG A 49 13.54 -3.29 -1.90
N PRO A 50 12.77 -2.69 -2.82
CA PRO A 50 13.23 -2.42 -4.18
C PRO A 50 14.19 -1.22 -4.25
N ILE A 51 14.09 -0.26 -3.32
CA ILE A 51 14.95 0.91 -3.29
C ILE A 51 16.06 0.71 -2.26
N ARG A 52 17.31 0.86 -2.69
CA ARG A 52 18.50 0.82 -1.83
C ARG A 52 19.39 2.06 -1.99
N ARG A 53 19.28 2.75 -3.11
CA ARG A 53 19.97 4.01 -3.43
C ARG A 53 19.05 4.91 -4.23
N SER A 54 19.38 6.21 -4.28
CA SER A 54 18.57 7.23 -4.96
C SER A 54 18.31 6.95 -6.45
N LEU A 55 19.23 6.27 -7.14
CA LEU A 55 19.02 5.96 -8.56
C LEU A 55 17.92 4.91 -8.79
N ASP A 56 17.66 4.04 -7.82
CA ASP A 56 16.67 2.96 -8.01
C ASP A 56 15.23 3.51 -8.18
N TRP A 57 14.97 4.75 -7.77
CA TRP A 57 13.70 5.44 -8.01
C TRP A 57 13.42 5.70 -9.48
N THR A 58 14.46 5.86 -10.31
CA THR A 58 14.27 6.10 -11.74
C THR A 58 13.81 4.85 -12.48
N ASP A 59 14.01 3.68 -11.88
CA ASP A 59 13.62 2.38 -12.43
C ASP A 59 12.18 2.00 -12.08
N LEU A 60 11.54 2.71 -11.14
CA LEU A 60 10.13 2.48 -10.81
C LEU A 60 9.22 2.87 -11.96
N ARG A 61 8.30 1.96 -12.29
CA ARG A 61 7.23 2.18 -13.25
C ARG A 61 5.92 2.40 -12.50
N PRO A 62 5.05 3.32 -12.95
CA PRO A 62 3.73 3.49 -12.34
C PRO A 62 3.00 2.15 -12.25
N ALA A 63 2.40 1.87 -11.09
CA ALA A 63 1.56 0.70 -10.90
C ALA A 63 0.27 0.83 -11.73
N GLU A 64 -0.16 -0.25 -12.36
CA GLU A 64 -1.43 -0.32 -13.07
C GLU A 64 -2.55 -0.64 -12.06
N PRO A 65 -3.51 0.28 -11.80
CA PRO A 65 -4.50 0.10 -10.74
C PRO A 65 -5.37 -1.16 -10.89
N SER A 66 -5.57 -1.62 -12.13
CA SER A 66 -6.38 -2.80 -12.44
C SER A 66 -5.59 -4.12 -12.39
N LYS A 67 -4.29 -4.09 -12.12
CA LYS A 67 -3.41 -5.27 -12.14
C LYS A 67 -2.60 -5.35 -10.85
N GLY A 68 -1.82 -6.43 -10.72
CA GLY A 68 -0.91 -6.59 -9.59
C GLY A 68 -1.63 -6.77 -8.26
N GLU A 69 -1.04 -6.25 -7.18
CA GLU A 69 -1.62 -6.24 -5.84
C GLU A 69 -2.83 -5.30 -5.74
N LEU A 70 -2.81 -4.15 -6.43
CA LEU A 70 -3.95 -3.22 -6.42
C LEU A 70 -5.20 -3.83 -7.06
N GLY A 71 -5.04 -4.50 -8.22
CA GLY A 71 -6.13 -5.24 -8.86
C GLY A 71 -6.66 -6.37 -7.97
N ARG A 72 -5.75 -7.16 -7.37
CA ARG A 72 -6.13 -8.22 -6.41
C ARG A 72 -6.87 -7.67 -5.20
N LEU A 73 -6.47 -6.51 -4.68
CA LEU A 73 -7.16 -5.85 -3.58
C LEU A 73 -8.58 -5.46 -3.99
N ALA A 74 -8.74 -4.84 -5.17
CA ALA A 74 -10.06 -4.47 -5.69
C ALA A 74 -10.98 -5.69 -5.86
N GLU A 75 -10.47 -6.79 -6.43
CA GLU A 75 -11.20 -8.06 -6.57
C GLU A 75 -11.58 -8.65 -5.20
N THR A 76 -10.65 -8.63 -4.25
CA THR A 76 -10.89 -9.14 -2.88
C THR A 76 -11.98 -8.35 -2.19
N ILE A 77 -11.95 -7.01 -2.30
CA ILE A 77 -12.98 -6.14 -1.73
C ILE A 77 -14.32 -6.43 -2.38
N ALA A 78 -14.40 -6.51 -3.70
CA ALA A 78 -15.64 -6.84 -4.40
C ALA A 78 -16.23 -8.19 -3.93
N ALA A 79 -15.38 -9.22 -3.80
CA ALA A 79 -15.81 -10.54 -3.32
C ALA A 79 -16.28 -10.52 -1.86
N VAL A 80 -15.63 -9.73 -0.99
CA VAL A 80 -16.07 -9.57 0.40
C VAL A 80 -17.42 -8.87 0.45
N LEU A 81 -17.61 -7.78 -0.29
CA LEU A 81 -18.87 -7.03 -0.29
C LEU A 81 -20.04 -7.87 -0.82
N ASP A 82 -19.80 -8.65 -1.88
CA ASP A 82 -20.78 -9.58 -2.44
C ASP A 82 -21.14 -10.69 -1.43
N GLY A 83 -20.13 -11.35 -0.85
CA GLY A 83 -20.34 -12.43 0.11
C GLY A 83 -21.02 -12.01 1.42
N LEU A 84 -20.87 -10.74 1.80
CA LEU A 84 -21.54 -10.17 2.96
C LEU A 84 -22.92 -9.59 2.65
N GLN A 85 -23.31 -9.57 1.37
CA GLN A 85 -24.56 -8.97 0.89
C GLN A 85 -24.75 -7.54 1.43
N MET A 86 -23.65 -6.78 1.54
CA MET A 86 -23.71 -5.43 2.10
C MET A 86 -24.38 -4.51 1.08
N THR A 87 -25.65 -4.21 1.32
CA THR A 87 -26.42 -3.27 0.51
C THR A 87 -26.70 -2.01 1.33
N GLY A 88 -26.39 -0.84 0.77
CA GLY A 88 -26.74 0.46 1.37
C GLY A 88 -25.76 1.02 2.40
N VAL A 89 -24.73 0.26 2.81
CA VAL A 89 -23.64 0.74 3.67
C VAL A 89 -22.46 1.19 2.80
N PRO A 90 -22.01 2.46 2.90
CA PRO A 90 -20.81 2.93 2.20
C PRO A 90 -19.57 2.14 2.61
N VAL A 91 -18.70 1.89 1.65
CA VAL A 91 -17.43 1.19 1.86
C VAL A 91 -16.29 2.17 1.62
N VAL A 92 -15.40 2.30 2.58
CA VAL A 92 -14.21 3.15 2.49
C VAL A 92 -12.96 2.29 2.55
N VAL A 93 -12.07 2.49 1.60
CA VAL A 93 -10.78 1.79 1.51
C VAL A 93 -9.66 2.79 1.77
N GLY A 94 -8.79 2.47 2.72
CA GLY A 94 -7.62 3.30 3.00
C GLY A 94 -6.53 3.15 1.95
N VAL A 95 -6.07 4.27 1.38
CA VAL A 95 -4.83 4.34 0.59
C VAL A 95 -3.75 5.07 1.38
N LEU A 96 -2.49 4.65 1.23
CA LEU A 96 -1.37 5.28 1.90
C LEU A 96 -0.96 6.55 1.17
N SER A 97 -0.54 7.58 1.92
CA SER A 97 0.01 8.80 1.30
C SER A 97 1.30 8.48 0.52
N PRO A 98 1.63 9.24 -0.54
CA PRO A 98 2.84 9.02 -1.34
C PRO A 98 4.11 8.86 -0.48
N LEU A 99 4.27 9.71 0.54
CA LEU A 99 5.40 9.65 1.47
C LEU A 99 5.44 8.32 2.25
N THR A 100 4.30 7.87 2.77
CA THR A 100 4.22 6.60 3.49
C THR A 100 4.53 5.43 2.57
N GLN A 101 4.02 5.46 1.33
CA GLN A 101 4.34 4.45 0.31
C GLN A 101 5.85 4.43 0.05
N ALA A 102 6.47 5.59 -0.11
CA ALA A 102 7.90 5.72 -0.36
C ALA A 102 8.75 5.19 0.83
N GLU A 103 8.36 5.48 2.07
CA GLU A 103 8.99 4.92 3.28
C GLU A 103 8.92 3.39 3.31
N ARG A 104 7.84 2.78 2.81
CA ARG A 104 7.76 1.31 2.68
C ARG A 104 8.79 0.78 1.70
N LEU A 105 8.96 1.43 0.55
CA LEU A 105 9.85 1.01 -0.53
C LEU A 105 11.34 1.10 -0.18
N VAL A 106 11.74 2.10 0.60
CA VAL A 106 13.17 2.35 0.93
C VAL A 106 13.55 2.00 2.37
N GLY A 107 12.59 1.99 3.30
CA GLY A 107 12.84 1.89 4.73
C GLY A 107 12.89 3.28 5.35
N ARG A 108 12.25 3.44 6.52
CA ARG A 108 12.04 4.75 7.16
C ARG A 108 13.37 5.44 7.52
N GLU A 109 14.37 4.65 7.88
CA GLU A 109 15.72 5.08 8.19
C GLU A 109 16.49 5.64 6.99
N LEU A 110 16.16 5.16 5.78
CA LEU A 110 16.77 5.61 4.53
C LEU A 110 15.90 6.63 3.77
N ALA A 111 14.64 6.84 4.21
CA ALA A 111 13.70 7.77 3.60
C ALA A 111 14.21 9.22 3.64
N HIS A 112 14.51 9.75 4.83
CA HIS A 112 14.92 11.15 4.98
C HIS A 112 16.20 11.53 4.21
N PRO A 113 17.29 10.73 4.24
CA PRO A 113 18.49 11.01 3.44
C PRO A 113 18.24 10.90 1.93
N THR A 114 17.30 10.05 1.51
CA THR A 114 16.97 9.86 0.10
C THR A 114 16.20 11.05 -0.47
N PHE A 115 15.29 11.64 0.31
CA PHE A 115 14.49 12.79 -0.13
C PHE A 115 15.19 14.14 0.09
N THR A 116 16.28 14.18 0.84
CA THR A 116 17.10 15.39 0.98
C THR A 116 18.08 15.46 -0.20
N PRO A 117 18.06 16.51 -1.03
CA PRO A 117 19.05 16.68 -2.08
C PRO A 117 20.44 16.83 -1.47
N ALA A 118 21.47 16.32 -2.17
CA ALA A 118 22.84 16.62 -1.78
C ALA A 118 23.09 18.14 -1.94
N PRO A 119 23.83 18.79 -1.03
CA PRO A 119 24.13 20.21 -1.19
C PRO A 119 24.79 20.46 -2.54
N GLY A 120 24.13 21.24 -3.41
CA GLY A 120 24.57 21.55 -4.77
C GLY A 120 23.97 20.70 -5.91
N SER A 121 23.09 19.73 -5.63
CA SER A 121 22.38 18.99 -6.69
C SER A 121 21.10 19.70 -7.12
N ALA A 122 20.89 19.84 -8.44
CA ALA A 122 19.63 20.34 -9.04
C ALA A 122 18.51 19.27 -9.10
N ASP A 123 18.72 18.12 -8.47
CA ASP A 123 17.84 16.94 -8.48
C ASP A 123 16.75 17.12 -7.41
N ASP A 124 15.53 17.45 -7.83
CA ASP A 124 14.37 17.54 -6.94
C ASP A 124 13.82 16.13 -6.66
N ARG A 125 14.32 15.53 -5.59
CA ARG A 125 14.03 14.14 -5.23
C ARG A 125 12.61 13.92 -4.72
N LEU A 126 11.83 14.98 -4.51
CA LEU A 126 10.39 14.87 -4.22
C LEU A 126 9.60 14.42 -5.46
N GLU A 127 10.09 14.70 -6.67
CA GLU A 127 9.43 14.23 -7.91
C GLU A 127 9.39 12.69 -8.00
N TYR A 128 10.31 11.99 -7.31
CA TYR A 128 10.29 10.52 -7.24
C TYR A 128 9.10 9.99 -6.43
N VAL A 129 8.65 10.71 -5.40
CA VAL A 129 7.49 10.35 -4.59
C VAL A 129 6.20 10.57 -5.38
N ASP A 130 6.14 11.65 -6.16
CA ASP A 130 4.99 11.97 -7.02
C ASP A 130 4.76 10.93 -8.12
N ARG A 131 5.78 10.13 -8.48
CA ARG A 131 5.63 9.06 -9.48
C ARG A 131 4.82 7.87 -8.99
N ILE A 132 4.70 7.66 -7.68
CA ILE A 132 4.02 6.48 -7.11
C ILE A 132 2.52 6.52 -7.42
N ASP A 133 1.90 7.71 -7.36
CA ASP A 133 0.47 7.91 -7.57
C ASP A 133 0.18 8.65 -8.90
N ARG A 134 1.16 8.76 -9.81
CA ARG A 134 0.92 9.38 -11.12
C ARG A 134 -0.05 8.50 -11.92
N PRO A 135 -1.11 9.10 -12.52
CA PRO A 135 -2.03 8.35 -13.35
C PRO A 135 -1.30 7.75 -14.56
N VAL A 136 -1.63 6.50 -14.88
CA VAL A 136 -1.21 5.87 -16.14
C VAL A 136 -2.00 6.55 -17.28
N PRO A 137 -1.34 7.02 -18.36
CA PRO A 137 -2.01 7.67 -19.49
C PRO A 137 -2.90 6.72 -20.30
#